data_AF-A0A1N6X007-F1
#
_entry.id   AF-A0A1N6X007-F1
#
_cell.length_a   1.000
_cell.length_b   1.000
_cell.length_c   1.000
_cell.angle_alpha   90.00
_cell.angle_beta   90.00
_cell.angle_gamma   90.00
#
_symmetry.space_group_name_H-M   'P 1'
#
loop_
_entity.id
_entity.type
_entity.pdbx_description
1 polymer ?
#
loop_
_entity_poly.entity_id
_entity_poly.type
_entity_poly.pdbx_seq_one_letter_code
_entity_poly.pdbx_strand_id
1 'polypeptide(L)' 'MSISGWRRREDLEGGKQIRIWLSEDDETELYVENLTYRDEGYAVYAYDVDADEWNTITETDSRADAVEKATEWAGS' A
#
# COMPACT_ATOMS: atom_id res chain seq x y z
N MET A 1 -3.56 9.15 -8.77
CA MET A 1 -4.07 8.08 -9.64
C MET A 1 -5.21 7.40 -8.92
N SER A 2 -6.36 7.31 -9.57
CA SER A 2 -7.49 6.51 -9.09
C SER A 2 -7.39 5.16 -9.80
N ILE A 3 -7.58 4.07 -9.07
CA ILE A 3 -7.52 2.71 -9.60
C ILE A 3 -8.97 2.23 -9.59
N SER A 4 -9.49 1.80 -10.74
CA SER A 4 -10.85 1.25 -10.83
C SER A 4 -10.95 0.00 -9.95
N GLY A 5 -12.01 -0.16 -9.16
CA GLY A 5 -12.08 -1.27 -8.19
C GLY A 5 -11.47 -0.94 -6.83
N TRP A 6 -10.91 0.26 -6.62
CA TRP A 6 -10.22 0.60 -5.37
C TRP A 6 -10.58 2.00 -4.86
N ARG A 7 -10.86 2.10 -3.56
CA ARG A 7 -10.98 3.38 -2.86
C ARG A 7 -9.65 3.76 -2.23
N ARG A 8 -9.17 4.98 -2.51
CA ARG A 8 -7.99 5.53 -1.83
C ARG A 8 -8.40 6.12 -0.48
N ARG A 9 -7.68 5.76 0.57
CA ARG A 9 -7.72 6.38 1.89
C ARG A 9 -6.32 6.89 2.24
N GLU A 10 -6.24 8.10 2.76
CA GLU A 10 -5.02 8.60 3.39
C GLU A 10 -5.24 8.54 4.88
N ASP A 11 -4.37 7.80 5.57
CA ASP A 11 -4.44 7.64 7.02
C ASP A 11 -3.13 8.09 7.68
N LEU A 12 -3.23 8.38 8.98
CA LEU A 12 -2.12 8.81 9.81
C LEU A 12 -2.09 7.93 11.04
N GLU A 13 -1.50 6.75 10.91
CA GLU A 13 -1.27 5.87 12.06
C GLU A 13 0.08 6.23 12.72
N GLY A 14 0.04 6.62 14.00
CA GLY A 14 1.25 6.97 14.76
C GLY A 14 2.05 8.16 14.19
N GLY A 15 1.45 9.00 13.35
CA GLY A 15 2.11 10.12 12.66
C GLY A 15 2.79 9.75 11.33
N LYS A 16 2.66 8.50 10.87
CA LYS A 16 3.14 8.05 9.56
C LYS A 16 2.08 8.29 8.50
N GLN A 17 2.44 8.92 7.38
CA GLN A 17 1.53 9.00 6.24
C GLN A 17 1.46 7.64 5.56
N ILE A 18 0.36 6.93 5.77
CA ILE A 18 0.08 5.67 5.09
C ILE A 18 -0.88 5.99 3.95
N ARG A 19 -0.50 5.61 2.74
CA ARG A 19 -1.42 5.64 1.60
C ARG A 19 -2.01 4.25 1.47
N ILE A 20 -3.32 4.17 1.69
CA ILE A 20 -4.08 2.92 1.68
C ILE A 20 -4.95 2.92 0.43
N TRP A 21 -5.00 1.78 -0.26
CA TRP A 21 -6.07 1.50 -1.21
C TRP A 21 -6.83 0.30 -0.67
N LEU A 22 -8.14 0.43 -0.56
CA LEU A 22 -9.02 -0.71 -0.23
C LEU A 22 -9.74 -1.14 -1.49
N SER A 23 -9.77 -2.44 -1.74
CA SER A 23 -10.59 -3.02 -2.81
C SER A 23 -12.06 -2.69 -2.55
N GLU A 24 -12.85 -2.48 -3.60
CA GLU A 24 -14.30 -2.25 -3.50
C GLU A 24 -15.05 -3.48 -2.96
N ASP A 25 -14.47 -4.66 -3.10
CA ASP A 25 -14.99 -5.92 -2.54
C ASP A 25 -14.58 -6.13 -1.07
N ASP A 26 -13.80 -5.21 -0.48
CA ASP A 26 -13.23 -5.29 0.88
C ASP A 26 -12.39 -6.58 1.15
N GLU A 27 -12.04 -7.35 0.12
CA GLU A 27 -11.24 -8.60 0.21
C GLU A 27 -9.73 -8.33 0.32
N THR A 28 -9.26 -7.16 -0.10
CA THR A 28 -7.84 -6.84 -0.14
C THR A 28 -7.58 -5.38 0.19
N GLU A 29 -6.53 -5.17 0.98
CA GLU A 29 -6.03 -3.85 1.34
C GLU A 29 -4.58 -3.69 0.90
N LEU A 30 -4.24 -2.55 0.32
CA LEU A 30 -2.87 -2.20 -0.09
C LEU A 30 -2.35 -1.06 0.75
N TYR A 31 -1.16 -1.25 1.30
CA TYR A 31 -0.50 -0.33 2.20
C TYR A 31 0.82 0.12 1.58
N VAL A 32 0.99 1.43 1.41
CA VAL A 32 2.31 2.03 1.17
C VAL A 32 2.78 2.64 2.48
N GLU A 33 3.75 1.99 3.11
CA GLU A 33 4.37 2.44 4.36
C GLU A 33 5.62 3.28 4.07
N ASN A 34 5.76 4.39 4.79
CA ASN A 34 7.00 5.15 4.84
C ASN A 34 7.88 4.61 5.97
N LEU A 35 9.04 4.05 5.61
CA LEU A 35 10.06 3.52 6.50
C LEU A 35 11.29 4.43 6.61
N THR A 36 11.25 5.67 6.08
CA THR A 36 12.40 6.58 6.08
C THR A 36 12.83 6.98 7.49
N TYR A 37 11.96 6.82 8.49
CA TYR A 37 12.31 7.02 9.91
C TYR A 37 13.30 5.97 10.46
N ARG A 38 13.53 4.87 9.73
CA ARG A 38 14.54 3.85 10.01
C ARG A 38 15.68 3.84 8.98
N ASP A 39 15.76 4.85 8.10
CA ASP A 39 16.64 4.84 6.93
C ASP A 39 16.37 3.66 5.96
N GLU A 40 15.13 3.11 5.96
CA GLU A 40 14.74 1.92 5.18
C GLU A 40 13.81 2.24 3.99
N GLY A 41 13.57 3.51 3.68
CA GLY A 41 12.83 3.90 2.46
C GLY A 41 11.30 3.75 2.56
N TYR A 42 10.70 2.97 1.66
CA TYR A 42 9.26 2.72 1.54
C TYR A 42 9.02 1.23 1.26
N ALA A 43 7.90 0.71 1.76
CA ALA A 43 7.47 -0.65 1.47
C ALA A 43 6.01 -0.69 1.04
N VAL A 44 5.67 -1.69 0.23
CA VAL A 44 4.31 -1.95 -0.23
C VAL A 44 3.89 -3.33 0.24
N TYR A 45 2.75 -3.37 0.93
CA TYR A 45 2.16 -4.59 1.43
C TYR A 45 0.74 -4.74 0.90
N ALA A 46 0.36 -5.98 0.59
CA ALA A 46 -1.03 -6.38 0.38
C ALA A 46 -1.47 -7.21 1.58
N TYR A 47 -2.59 -6.85 2.19
CA TYR A 47 -3.24 -7.64 3.20
C TYR A 47 -4.47 -8.30 2.57
N ASP A 48 -4.49 -9.62 2.61
CA ASP A 48 -5.61 -10.45 2.18
C ASP A 48 -6.54 -10.64 3.38
N VAL A 49 -7.75 -10.08 3.29
CA VAL A 49 -8.70 -10.03 4.40
C VAL A 49 -9.33 -11.41 4.64
N ASP A 50 -9.52 -12.20 3.58
CA ASP A 50 -10.11 -13.54 3.66
C ASP A 50 -9.12 -14.57 4.23
N ALA A 51 -7.85 -14.48 3.82
CA ALA A 51 -6.78 -15.36 4.29
C ALA A 51 -6.12 -14.87 5.60
N ASP A 52 -6.41 -13.65 6.06
CA ASP A 52 -5.76 -13.00 7.19
C ASP A 52 -4.21 -12.98 7.05
N GLU A 53 -3.72 -12.71 5.84
CA GLU A 53 -2.29 -12.84 5.49
C GLU A 53 -1.70 -11.54 4.91
N TRP A 54 -0.46 -11.25 5.32
CA TRP A 54 0.32 -10.14 4.80
C TRP A 54 1.30 -10.62 3.73
N ASN A 55 1.26 -9.96 2.56
CA ASN A 55 2.13 -10.21 1.43
C ASN A 55 2.97 -8.96 1.12
N THR A 56 4.29 -9.10 1.15
CA THR A 56 5.21 -8.02 0.74
C THR A 56 5.28 -7.97 -0.79
N ILE A 57 4.90 -6.83 -1.36
CA ILE A 57 4.93 -6.62 -2.81
C ILE A 57 6.28 -6.06 -3.24
N THR A 58 6.78 -5.04 -2.54
CA THR A 58 8.08 -4.44 -2.85
C THR A 58 8.63 -3.60 -1.69
N GLU A 59 9.93 -3.34 -1.72
CA GLU A 59 10.66 -2.43 -0.83
C GLU A 59 11.57 -1.56 -1.70
N THR A 60 11.55 -0.24 -1.49
CA THR A 60 12.21 0.73 -2.37
C THR A 60 12.49 2.04 -1.63
N ASP A 61 13.63 2.69 -1.92
CA ASP A 61 13.98 3.98 -1.32
C ASP A 61 13.14 5.15 -1.89
N SER A 62 12.34 4.91 -2.93
CA SER A 62 11.59 5.94 -3.65
C SER A 62 10.09 5.83 -3.43
N ARG A 63 9.49 6.88 -2.87
CA ARG A 63 8.03 7.00 -2.73
C ARG A 63 7.30 6.83 -4.06
N ALA A 64 7.85 7.39 -5.13
CA ALA A 64 7.22 7.35 -6.45
C ALA A 64 7.14 5.91 -6.97
N ASP A 65 8.23 5.16 -6.76
CA ASP A 65 8.37 3.75 -7.15
C ASP A 65 7.41 2.87 -6.33
N ALA A 66 7.32 3.09 -5.01
CA ALA A 66 6.36 2.38 -4.15
C ALA A 66 4.90 2.62 -4.58
N VAL A 67 4.53 3.87 -4.90
CA VAL A 67 3.18 4.20 -5.36
C VAL A 67 2.89 3.61 -6.74
N GLU A 68 3.88 3.60 -7.64
CA GLU A 68 3.77 2.97 -8.95
C GLU A 68 3.53 1.47 -8.80
N LYS A 69 4.35 0.77 -8.02
CA LYS A 69 4.22 -0.67 -7.77
C LYS A 69 2.89 -1.05 -7.11
N ALA A 70 2.43 -0.27 -6.13
CA ALA A 70 1.11 -0.47 -5.53
C ALA A 70 -0.01 -0.31 -6.58
N THR A 71 0.14 0.65 -7.50
CA THR A 71 -0.86 0.91 -8.54
C THR A 71 -0.84 -0.18 -9.62
N GLU A 72 0.34 -0.65 -10.01
CA GLU A 72 0.51 -1.76 -10.94
C GLU A 72 -0.08 -3.06 -10.38
N TRP A 73 0.17 -3.37 -9.10
CA TRP A 73 -0.38 -4.55 -8.45
C TRP A 73 -1.90 -4.51 -8.38
N ALA A 74 -2.47 -3.37 -7.97
CA ALA A 74 -3.93 -3.18 -7.85
C ALA A 74 -4.68 -3.21 -9.19
N GLY A 75 -4.00 -2.86 -10.29
CA GLY A 75 -4.56 -2.86 -11.64
C GLY A 75 -4.28 -4.12 -12.45
N SER A 76 -3.51 -5.07 -11.90
CA SER A 76 -3.21 -6.37 -12.51
C SER A 76 -4.30 -7.40 -12.24
#